data_AF-A0A349HN13-F1
#
_entry.id   AF-A0A349HN13-F1
#
_cell.length_a   1.000
_cell.length_b   1.000
_cell.length_c   1.000
_cell.angle_alpha   90.00
_cell.angle_beta   90.00
_cell.angle_gamma   90.00
#
_symmetry.space_group_name_H-M   'P 1'
#
loop_
_entity.id
_entity.type
_entity.pdbx_description
1 polymer ?
#
loop_
_entity_poly.entity_id
_entity_poly.type
_entity_poly.pdbx_seq_one_letter_code
_entity_poly.pdbx_strand_id
1 'polypeptide(L)'
;KEGVIFELLNYDLTFLGSGVYTWLPGKFVKDWIDRQLGYARDNNLILPDSPRVPGKSVCVYCTYAGPHTGEAEAIPALKYMGQLFDHMGINIVGEWSVVGAFVPEKMQHFNTSGRLGNIVGRPNAEDLKQVREKTSALLSSLNVNEND
;
A
#
# COMPACT_ATOMS: atom_id res chain seq x y z
N LYS A 1 -11.94 1.44 20.78
CA LYS A 1 -12.56 2.26 19.71
C LYS A 1 -12.80 1.31 18.55
N GLU A 2 -14.05 1.06 18.21
CA GLU A 2 -14.40 0.26 17.04
C GLU A 2 -13.70 0.82 15.81
N GLY A 3 -13.00 -0.04 15.08
CA GLY A 3 -12.31 0.37 13.86
C GLY A 3 -13.31 0.45 12.72
N VAL A 4 -13.23 1.52 11.92
CA VAL A 4 -14.10 1.74 10.77
C VAL A 4 -13.97 0.57 9.78
N ILE A 5 -15.11 -0.02 9.43
CA ILE A 5 -15.27 -0.90 8.27
C ILE A 5 -15.61 -0.03 7.06
N PHE A 6 -15.09 -0.40 5.90
CA PHE A 6 -15.35 0.26 4.63
C PHE A 6 -15.92 -0.77 3.68
N GLU A 7 -17.03 -0.44 3.03
CA GLU A 7 -17.56 -1.24 1.94
C GLU A 7 -16.69 -1.04 0.69
N LEU A 8 -15.58 -1.78 0.61
CA LEU A 8 -14.52 -1.55 -0.39
C LEU A 8 -15.01 -1.66 -1.84
N LEU A 9 -16.08 -2.41 -2.11
CA LEU A 9 -16.67 -2.55 -3.44
C LEU A 9 -17.47 -1.32 -3.89
N ASN A 10 -17.79 -0.39 -2.99
CA ASN A 10 -18.45 0.89 -3.33
C ASN A 10 -17.50 1.92 -3.95
N TYR A 11 -16.20 1.59 -4.05
CA TYR A 11 -15.19 2.47 -4.61
C TYR A 11 -14.58 1.84 -5.87
N ASP A 12 -14.42 2.62 -6.92
CA ASP A 12 -13.79 2.15 -8.17
C ASP A 12 -12.26 2.14 -8.08
N LEU A 13 -11.71 3.08 -7.30
CA LEU A 13 -10.28 3.16 -7.00
C LEU A 13 -10.04 3.43 -5.52
N THR A 14 -9.24 2.58 -4.88
CA THR A 14 -8.79 2.75 -3.49
C THR A 14 -7.27 2.90 -3.42
N PHE A 15 -6.78 3.72 -2.47
CA PHE A 15 -5.37 3.76 -2.08
C PHE A 15 -5.20 3.27 -0.64
N LEU A 16 -4.40 2.23 -0.41
CA LEU A 16 -4.04 1.76 0.93
C LEU A 16 -2.56 1.97 1.22
N GLY A 17 -2.26 2.69 2.31
CA GLY A 17 -0.91 3.08 2.70
C GLY A 17 -0.49 2.60 4.08
N SER A 18 0.78 2.25 4.26
CA SER A 18 1.39 2.07 5.58
C SER A 18 2.89 2.38 5.61
N GLY A 19 3.44 2.68 6.77
CA GLY A 19 4.89 2.55 6.99
C GLY A 19 5.30 1.08 7.10
N VAL A 20 6.55 0.77 6.82
CA VAL A 20 7.11 -0.58 6.99
C VAL A 20 7.68 -0.79 8.39
N TYR A 21 7.26 -1.86 9.05
CA TYR A 21 7.68 -2.28 10.38
C TYR A 21 8.01 -3.78 10.34
N THR A 22 9.29 -4.13 10.35
CA THR A 22 9.76 -5.53 10.26
C THR A 22 9.11 -6.24 9.06
N TRP A 23 9.30 -5.63 7.89
CA TRP A 23 8.82 -6.11 6.58
C TRP A 23 7.29 -6.15 6.40
N LEU A 24 6.52 -5.69 7.39
CA LEU A 24 5.05 -5.70 7.37
C LEU A 24 4.48 -4.30 7.54
N PRO A 25 3.20 -4.06 7.18
CA PRO A 25 2.54 -2.80 7.50
C PRO A 25 2.43 -2.59 9.02
N GLY A 26 2.26 -1.34 9.44
CA GLY A 26 2.09 -0.99 10.85
C GLY A 26 0.92 -1.74 11.51
N LYS A 27 0.98 -1.94 12.83
CA LYS A 27 -0.02 -2.73 13.58
C LYS A 27 -1.45 -2.28 13.28
N PHE A 28 -1.70 -0.97 13.24
CA PHE A 28 -3.03 -0.43 12.97
C PHE A 28 -3.60 -0.88 11.62
N VAL A 29 -2.78 -0.91 10.57
CA VAL A 29 -3.20 -1.35 9.23
C VAL A 29 -3.43 -2.86 9.21
N LYS A 30 -2.58 -3.66 9.88
CA LYS A 30 -2.82 -5.10 10.04
C LYS A 30 -4.14 -5.38 10.75
N ASP A 31 -4.36 -4.75 11.90
CA ASP A 31 -5.61 -4.91 12.66
C ASP A 31 -6.83 -4.47 11.82
N TRP A 32 -6.67 -3.46 10.96
CA TRP A 32 -7.74 -3.02 10.05
C TRP A 32 -8.00 -4.02 8.93
N ILE A 33 -6.95 -4.58 8.31
CA ILE A 33 -7.07 -5.66 7.32
C ILE A 33 -7.81 -6.85 7.91
N ASP A 34 -7.46 -7.27 9.13
CA ASP A 34 -8.10 -8.40 9.80
C ASP A 34 -9.60 -8.17 10.00
N ARG A 35 -9.99 -6.94 10.36
CA ARG A 35 -11.41 -6.56 10.48
C ARG A 35 -12.13 -6.56 9.13
N GLN A 36 -11.51 -6.02 8.08
CA GLN A 36 -12.08 -6.01 6.74
C GLN A 36 -12.24 -7.43 6.19
N LEU A 37 -11.26 -8.31 6.40
CA LEU A 37 -11.36 -9.72 6.05
C LEU A 37 -12.49 -10.41 6.82
N GLY A 38 -12.66 -10.12 8.11
CA GLY A 38 -13.79 -10.61 8.91
C GLY A 38 -15.13 -10.20 8.30
N TYR A 39 -15.31 -8.90 8.06
CA TYR A 39 -16.51 -8.37 7.41
C TYR A 39 -16.77 -9.00 6.03
N ALA A 40 -15.74 -9.10 5.18
CA ALA A 40 -15.87 -9.68 3.85
C ALA A 40 -16.25 -11.17 3.89
N ARG A 41 -15.76 -11.93 4.87
CA ARG A 41 -16.16 -13.34 5.10
C ARG A 41 -17.61 -13.44 5.55
N ASP A 42 -18.00 -12.65 6.55
CA ASP A 42 -19.35 -12.68 7.12
C ASP A 42 -20.43 -12.29 6.09
N ASN A 43 -20.03 -11.54 5.06
CA ASN A 43 -20.90 -11.10 3.97
C ASN A 43 -20.68 -11.85 2.64
N ASN A 44 -19.96 -12.98 2.64
CA ASN A 44 -19.70 -13.81 1.45
C ASN A 44 -19.05 -13.06 0.26
N LEU A 45 -18.21 -12.07 0.54
CA LEU A 45 -17.50 -11.26 -0.46
C LEU A 45 -16.15 -11.86 -0.90
N ILE A 46 -15.71 -12.96 -0.28
CA ILE A 46 -14.49 -13.69 -0.64
C ILE A 46 -14.90 -15.02 -1.25
N LEU A 47 -14.69 -15.18 -2.54
CA LEU A 47 -15.05 -16.38 -3.30
C LEU A 47 -13.78 -17.19 -3.62
N PRO A 48 -13.87 -18.53 -3.73
CA PRO A 48 -12.80 -19.33 -4.32
C PRO A 48 -12.41 -18.78 -5.71
N ASP A 49 -11.12 -18.85 -6.05
CA ASP A 49 -10.53 -18.27 -7.28
C ASP A 49 -10.55 -16.73 -7.35
N SER A 50 -11.14 -16.04 -6.36
CA SER A 50 -11.19 -14.58 -6.27
C SER A 50 -11.49 -13.90 -7.63
N PRO A 51 -12.64 -14.21 -8.25
CA PRO A 51 -12.97 -13.71 -9.58
C PRO A 51 -12.89 -12.18 -9.60
N ARG A 52 -12.29 -11.64 -10.66
CA ARG A 52 -12.07 -10.19 -10.76
C ARG A 52 -13.39 -9.46 -10.81
N VAL A 53 -13.52 -8.41 -10.00
CA VAL A 53 -14.68 -7.51 -10.03
C VAL A 53 -14.38 -6.37 -11.03
N PRO A 54 -15.10 -6.28 -12.16
CA PRO A 54 -14.86 -5.25 -13.16
C PRO A 54 -14.96 -3.84 -12.58
N GLY A 55 -14.05 -2.96 -13.02
CA GLY A 55 -14.03 -1.56 -12.58
C GLY A 55 -13.54 -1.33 -11.14
N LYS A 56 -13.13 -2.38 -10.40
CA LYS A 56 -12.63 -2.24 -9.03
C LYS A 56 -11.12 -2.38 -8.98
N SER A 57 -10.46 -1.32 -8.53
CA SER A 57 -9.00 -1.22 -8.52
C SER A 57 -8.46 -0.73 -7.18
N VAL A 58 -7.24 -1.15 -6.85
CA VAL A 58 -6.48 -0.66 -5.71
C VAL A 58 -5.04 -0.35 -6.08
N CYS A 59 -4.52 0.73 -5.53
CA CYS A 59 -3.09 0.95 -5.41
C CYS A 59 -2.66 0.80 -3.95
N VAL A 60 -1.71 -0.09 -3.68
CA VAL A 60 -1.09 -0.23 -2.36
C VAL A 60 0.24 0.49 -2.36
N TYR A 61 0.55 1.20 -1.29
CA TYR A 61 1.81 1.92 -1.16
C TYR A 61 2.38 1.84 0.25
N CYS A 62 3.69 2.05 0.37
CA CYS A 62 4.32 2.15 1.67
C CYS A 62 5.44 3.18 1.72
N THR A 63 5.71 3.70 2.91
CA THR A 63 6.97 4.40 3.20
C THR A 63 7.94 3.47 3.93
N TYR A 64 9.20 3.47 3.50
CA TYR A 64 10.23 2.58 4.05
C TYR A 64 11.60 3.26 4.07
N ALA A 65 12.43 2.90 5.05
CA ALA A 65 13.80 3.40 5.17
C ALA A 65 14.85 2.40 4.65
N GLY A 66 14.51 1.11 4.58
CA GLY A 66 15.33 0.05 3.97
C GLY A 66 16.80 -0.02 4.44
N PRO A 67 17.13 0.18 5.74
CA PRO A 67 18.53 0.30 6.14
C PRO A 67 19.35 -0.96 5.88
N HIS A 68 18.73 -2.15 5.94
CA HIS A 68 19.46 -3.42 5.82
C HIS A 68 19.38 -4.01 4.42
N THR A 69 18.17 -4.09 3.84
CA THR A 69 17.97 -4.75 2.54
C THR A 69 17.45 -3.84 1.42
N GLY A 70 17.35 -2.53 1.67
CA GLY A 70 16.84 -1.57 0.69
C GLY A 70 15.36 -1.80 0.42
N GLU A 71 14.96 -1.69 -0.85
CA GLU A 71 13.57 -1.87 -1.28
C GLU A 71 12.99 -3.25 -0.96
N ALA A 72 13.83 -4.27 -0.81
CA ALA A 72 13.38 -5.60 -0.43
C ALA A 72 12.66 -5.64 0.94
N GLU A 73 12.88 -4.66 1.84
CA GLU A 73 12.10 -4.55 3.08
C GLU A 73 10.64 -4.13 2.84
N ALA A 74 10.37 -3.41 1.75
CA ALA A 74 9.05 -2.89 1.41
C ALA A 74 8.15 -3.92 0.71
N ILE A 75 8.74 -4.80 -0.10
CA ILE A 75 8.01 -5.76 -0.93
C ILE A 75 7.03 -6.62 -0.10
N PRO A 76 7.42 -7.22 1.04
CA PRO A 76 6.50 -8.07 1.78
C PRO A 76 5.32 -7.28 2.38
N ALA A 77 5.53 -6.02 2.75
CA ALA A 77 4.47 -5.17 3.28
C ALA A 77 3.44 -4.81 2.20
N LEU A 78 3.90 -4.46 0.99
CA LEU A 78 3.04 -4.19 -0.17
C LEU A 78 2.22 -5.43 -0.52
N LYS A 79 2.89 -6.59 -0.63
CA LYS A 79 2.21 -7.86 -0.93
C LYS A 79 1.21 -8.26 0.13
N TYR A 80 1.55 -8.13 1.41
CA TYR A 80 0.63 -8.39 2.52
C TYR A 80 -0.61 -7.51 2.43
N MET A 81 -0.45 -6.20 2.22
CA MET A 81 -1.57 -5.26 2.11
C MET A 81 -2.45 -5.57 0.88
N GLY A 82 -1.84 -5.94 -0.24
CA GLY A 82 -2.55 -6.28 -1.47
C GLY A 82 -3.47 -7.50 -1.33
N GLN A 83 -3.12 -8.47 -0.48
CA GLN A 83 -3.88 -9.71 -0.35
C GLN A 83 -5.34 -9.50 0.06
N LEU A 84 -5.66 -8.49 0.88
CA LEU A 84 -7.06 -8.17 1.21
C LEU A 84 -7.89 -7.94 -0.06
N PHE A 85 -7.40 -7.08 -0.94
CA PHE A 85 -8.09 -6.69 -2.16
C PHE A 85 -8.12 -7.82 -3.18
N ASP A 86 -7.01 -8.54 -3.30
CA ASP A 86 -6.90 -9.69 -4.20
C ASP A 86 -7.88 -10.80 -3.82
N HIS A 87 -8.06 -11.06 -2.52
CA HIS A 87 -9.08 -11.99 -2.00
C HIS A 87 -10.52 -11.56 -2.30
N MET A 88 -10.77 -10.26 -2.45
CA MET A 88 -12.08 -9.70 -2.80
C MET A 88 -12.26 -9.53 -4.31
N GLY A 89 -11.31 -9.99 -5.14
CA GLY A 89 -11.36 -9.84 -6.59
C GLY A 89 -11.05 -8.42 -7.09
N ILE A 90 -10.60 -7.51 -6.24
CA ILE A 90 -10.24 -6.14 -6.61
C ILE A 90 -8.88 -6.15 -7.30
N ASN A 91 -8.75 -5.47 -8.44
CA ASN A 91 -7.53 -5.49 -9.24
C ASN A 91 -6.42 -4.64 -8.59
N ILE A 92 -5.23 -5.20 -8.41
CA ILE A 92 -4.07 -4.44 -7.92
C ILE A 92 -3.41 -3.75 -9.12
N VAL A 93 -3.57 -2.43 -9.21
CA VAL A 93 -3.11 -1.62 -10.35
C VAL A 93 -1.82 -0.87 -10.06
N GLY A 94 -1.34 -0.91 -8.82
CA GLY A 94 -0.06 -0.32 -8.46
C GLY A 94 0.43 -0.77 -7.08
N GLU A 95 1.73 -1.01 -6.99
CA GLU A 95 2.45 -1.30 -5.74
C GLU A 95 3.61 -0.31 -5.61
N TRP A 96 3.50 0.67 -4.72
CA TRP A 96 4.44 1.79 -4.66
C TRP A 96 5.22 1.83 -3.34
N SER A 97 6.51 1.55 -3.43
CA SER A 97 7.52 1.79 -2.42
C SER A 97 8.02 3.24 -2.50
N VAL A 98 7.81 4.03 -1.45
CA VAL A 98 8.28 5.42 -1.35
C VAL A 98 9.35 5.51 -0.26
N VAL A 99 10.53 6.03 -0.59
CA VAL A 99 11.60 6.16 0.40
C VAL A 99 11.19 7.18 1.46
N GLY A 100 11.31 6.78 2.72
CA GLY A 100 11.08 7.64 3.88
C GLY A 100 12.23 7.53 4.88
N ALA A 101 12.27 8.45 5.84
CA ALA A 101 13.29 8.49 6.87
C ALA A 101 12.78 7.97 8.23
N PHE A 102 13.70 7.44 9.04
CA PHE A 102 13.45 7.26 10.46
C PHE A 102 13.26 8.61 11.15
N VAL A 103 12.06 8.80 11.71
CA VAL A 103 11.72 9.95 12.56
C VAL A 103 12.23 9.80 14.00
N PRO A 104 12.12 8.63 14.66
CA PRO A 104 12.56 8.49 16.05
C PRO A 104 14.06 8.73 16.21
N GLU A 105 14.43 9.59 17.17
CA GLU A 105 15.82 10.03 17.42
C GLU A 105 16.81 8.86 17.51
N LYS A 106 16.47 7.83 18.30
CA LYS A 106 17.30 6.63 18.48
C LYS A 106 17.58 5.83 17.19
N MET A 107 16.80 6.06 16.14
CA MET A 107 16.91 5.38 14.84
C MET A 107 17.47 6.30 13.74
N GLN A 108 17.73 7.59 14.00
CA GLN A 108 18.12 8.53 12.95
C GLN A 108 19.46 8.20 12.29
N HIS A 109 20.38 7.50 12.97
CA HIS A 109 21.65 7.06 12.39
C HIS A 109 21.45 6.14 11.17
N PHE A 110 20.37 5.36 11.13
CA PHE A 110 20.03 4.54 9.96
C PHE A 110 19.69 5.36 8.71
N ASN A 111 19.40 6.65 8.85
CA ASN A 111 19.13 7.53 7.70
C ASN A 111 20.38 7.82 6.86
N THR A 112 21.58 7.55 7.36
CA THR A 112 22.83 7.82 6.63
C THR A 112 23.73 6.59 6.51
N SER A 113 23.50 5.55 7.30
CA SER A 113 24.31 4.32 7.31
C SER A 113 23.68 3.14 6.58
N GLY A 114 22.50 3.31 5.98
CA GLY A 114 21.73 2.24 5.34
C GLY A 114 22.08 1.98 3.87
N ARG A 115 21.55 0.88 3.31
CA ARG A 115 21.76 0.46 1.91
C ARG A 115 21.33 1.51 0.87
N LEU A 116 20.41 2.41 1.21
CA LEU A 116 19.91 3.47 0.33
C LEU A 116 20.75 4.75 0.35
N GLY A 117 21.86 4.78 1.09
CA GLY A 117 22.67 5.99 1.28
C GLY A 117 22.00 6.99 2.23
N ASN A 118 22.10 8.28 1.91
CA ASN A 118 21.51 9.34 2.72
C ASN A 118 20.03 9.57 2.36
N ILE A 119 19.15 9.20 3.27
CA ILE A 119 17.69 9.34 3.18
C ILE A 119 17.14 10.40 4.14
N VAL A 120 17.99 11.24 4.75
CA VAL A 120 17.53 12.34 5.61
C VAL A 120 16.60 13.26 4.83
N GLY A 121 15.46 13.62 5.44
CA GLY A 121 14.45 14.49 4.83
C GLY A 121 13.60 13.81 3.74
N ARG A 122 13.69 12.48 3.56
CA ARG A 122 12.81 11.72 2.68
C ARG A 122 11.52 11.31 3.41
N PRO A 123 10.35 11.27 2.75
CA PRO A 123 10.13 11.69 1.37
C PRO A 123 10.28 13.21 1.21
N ASN A 124 10.93 13.64 0.13
CA ASN A 124 11.19 15.03 -0.22
C ASN A 124 10.34 15.47 -1.44
N ALA A 125 10.58 16.69 -1.94
CA ALA A 125 9.84 17.24 -3.07
C ALA A 125 9.90 16.38 -4.35
N GLU A 126 11.03 15.70 -4.60
CA GLU A 126 11.19 14.82 -5.75
C GLU A 126 10.40 13.52 -5.57
N ASP A 127 10.38 12.93 -4.37
CA ASP A 127 9.54 11.76 -4.09
C ASP A 127 8.05 12.08 -4.28
N LEU A 128 7.62 13.24 -3.78
CA LEU A 128 6.23 13.70 -3.93
C LEU A 128 5.87 13.97 -5.39
N LYS A 129 6.81 14.50 -6.17
CA LYS A 129 6.64 14.69 -7.62
C LYS A 129 6.46 13.34 -8.32
N GLN A 130 7.29 12.34 -8.02
CA GLN A 130 7.15 11.00 -8.59
C GLN A 130 5.82 10.35 -8.21
N VAL A 131 5.37 10.48 -6.95
CA VAL A 131 4.04 9.97 -6.53
C VAL A 131 2.93 10.66 -7.31
N ARG A 132 3.00 11.98 -7.50
CA ARG A 132 2.02 12.73 -8.30
C ARG A 132 1.99 12.24 -9.74
N GLU A 133 3.16 12.08 -10.38
CA GLU A 133 3.25 11.62 -11.76
C GLU A 133 2.74 10.18 -11.92
N LYS A 134 3.10 9.26 -11.00
CA LYS A 134 2.55 7.90 -10.95
C LYS A 134 1.04 7.90 -10.79
N THR A 135 0.50 8.78 -9.95
CA THR A 135 -0.94 8.91 -9.74
C THR A 135 -1.65 9.40 -11.00
N SER A 136 -1.14 10.47 -11.64
CA SER A 136 -1.71 10.97 -12.89
C SER A 136 -1.68 9.92 -14.01
N ALA A 137 -0.56 9.20 -14.15
CA ALA A 137 -0.43 8.12 -15.13
C ALA A 137 -1.42 6.98 -14.86
N LEU A 138 -1.56 6.58 -13.59
CA LEU A 138 -2.51 5.54 -13.19
C LEU A 138 -3.95 5.94 -13.53
N LEU A 139 -4.38 7.14 -13.14
CA LEU A 139 -5.73 7.63 -13.42
C LEU A 139 -6.02 7.68 -14.93
N SER A 140 -5.07 8.19 -15.71
CA SER A 140 -5.20 8.19 -17.18
C SER A 140 -5.35 6.78 -17.74
N SER A 141 -4.59 5.80 -17.23
CA SER A 141 -4.68 4.41 -17.70
C SER A 141 -6.01 3.75 -17.38
N LEU A 142 -6.63 4.08 -16.24
CA LEU A 142 -7.93 3.54 -15.84
C LEU A 142 -9.07 4.12 -16.68
N ASN A 143 -9.03 5.42 -16.98
CA ASN A 143 -10.05 6.08 -17.81
C ASN A 143 -10.06 5.57 -19.26
N VAL A 144 -8.91 5.14 -19.80
CA VAL A 144 -8.85 4.55 -21.15
C VAL A 144 -9.60 3.22 -21.18
N ASN A 145 -9.47 2.41 -20.12
CA ASN A 145 -10.11 1.08 -20.05
C ASN A 145 -11.62 1.12 -19.79
N GLU A 146 -12.20 2.27 -19.42
CA GLU A 146 -13.66 2.42 -19.26
C GLU A 146 -14.39 2.75 -20.58
N ASN A 147 -13.65 3.08 -21.64
CA ASN A 147 -14.20 3.50 -22.94
C ASN A 147 -14.09 2.42 -24.05
N ASP A 148 -13.66 1.21 -23.70
CA ASP A 148 -13.58 0.02 -24.59
C ASP A 148 -14.60 -1.05 -24.14
#